data_AF-A0A198XXV2-F1
#
_entry.id   AF-A0A198XXV2-F1
#
_cell.length_a   1.000
_cell.length_b   1.000
_cell.length_c   1.000
_cell.angle_alpha   90.00
_cell.angle_beta   90.00
_cell.angle_gamma   90.00
#
_symmetry.space_group_name_H-M   'P 1'
#
loop_
_entity.id
_entity.type
_entity.pdbx_description
1 polymer ?
#
loop_
_entity_poly.entity_id
_entity_poly.type
_entity_poly.pdbx_seq_one_letter_code
_entity_poly.pdbx_strand_id
1 'polypeptide(L)'
;MKIIIDYESSWQNSFLTDSNDKPVKKREFKASSKSKEAEDVKVISHSTVLGILSRLIGDQRKLYQAKNTDGFYFKDMGISFRNAEHSEIWVEKAFLINKSENRPPQSSFIGILKEDEPLFFSEYSATLWSILDFTFEELLDFIIKPKIKKIEKEVVVSHILNRIQFEIQPMDDIQFFQDKINLVKDKLTQEHEKEKPSDKRIHSLNEEILKLENLAKDEDVIKFEKKLKNCLEILANLFPEESYVEKNNCVYPIRLYSAGLYIMINEFERAGIDVSKYISKSGTIKGFSKRNFNGVRDFLNPLMGSKKKTTHTPYNLTKASGTLEITLDIDLPKAMELKQMIDNAGVSSFYLGKKGLAYVSDIRLK
;
A
#
# COMPACT_ATOMS: atom_id res chain seq x y z
N MET A 1 -25.08 -14.64 -41.22
CA MET A 1 -25.90 -14.78 -39.99
C MET A 1 -25.60 -13.64 -39.02
N LYS A 2 -26.61 -13.10 -38.32
CA LYS A 2 -26.48 -12.05 -37.31
C LYS A 2 -27.07 -12.51 -35.97
N ILE A 3 -26.33 -12.31 -34.88
CA ILE A 3 -26.77 -12.59 -33.51
C ILE A 3 -26.75 -11.26 -32.76
N ILE A 4 -27.90 -10.89 -32.20
CA ILE A 4 -28.09 -9.65 -31.45
C ILE A 4 -28.15 -10.00 -29.97
N ILE A 5 -27.29 -9.36 -29.18
CA ILE A 5 -27.16 -9.61 -27.74
C ILE A 5 -27.40 -8.30 -27.01
N ASP A 6 -28.44 -8.25 -26.19
CA ASP A 6 -28.65 -7.14 -25.28
C ASP A 6 -27.93 -7.44 -23.96
N TYR A 7 -27.30 -6.42 -23.40
CA TYR A 7 -26.60 -6.52 -22.13
C TYR A 7 -26.82 -5.29 -21.24
N GLU A 8 -26.81 -5.52 -19.95
CA GLU A 8 -27.04 -4.50 -18.93
C GLU A 8 -26.01 -4.61 -17.81
N SER A 9 -25.51 -3.47 -17.35
CA SER A 9 -24.64 -3.36 -16.17
C SER A 9 -23.38 -4.27 -16.23
N SER A 10 -22.83 -4.47 -17.42
CA SER A 10 -21.62 -5.27 -17.64
C SER A 10 -20.39 -4.51 -17.15
N TRP A 11 -19.55 -5.15 -16.33
CA TRP A 11 -18.34 -4.53 -15.79
C TRP A 11 -17.22 -4.56 -16.82
N GLN A 12 -16.68 -3.38 -17.12
CA GLN A 12 -15.64 -3.19 -18.13
C GLN A 12 -14.25 -3.12 -17.52
N ASN A 13 -13.97 -3.69 -16.34
CA ASN A 13 -12.64 -3.60 -15.71
C ASN A 13 -12.04 -4.97 -15.36
N SER A 14 -10.71 -5.08 -15.45
CA SER A 14 -9.95 -6.19 -14.87
C SER A 14 -9.26 -5.80 -13.56
N PHE A 15 -9.29 -6.71 -12.57
CA PHE A 15 -8.69 -6.50 -11.24
C PHE A 15 -7.57 -7.49 -10.94
N LEU A 16 -7.29 -8.39 -11.87
CA LEU A 16 -6.30 -9.44 -11.72
C LEU A 16 -5.16 -9.19 -12.68
N THR A 17 -3.95 -9.54 -12.24
CA THR A 17 -2.78 -9.63 -13.12
C THR A 17 -2.92 -10.83 -14.07
N ASP A 18 -2.07 -10.82 -15.09
CA ASP A 18 -1.94 -11.89 -16.07
C ASP A 18 -3.16 -12.10 -16.99
N SER A 19 -3.02 -13.01 -17.97
CA SER A 19 -4.03 -13.33 -18.98
C SER A 19 -4.97 -14.47 -18.57
N ASN A 20 -6.22 -14.40 -19.03
CA ASN A 20 -7.19 -15.49 -18.92
C ASN A 20 -7.12 -16.48 -20.10
N ASP A 21 -6.27 -16.21 -21.10
CA ASP A 21 -6.08 -17.04 -22.30
C ASP A 21 -5.04 -18.15 -22.12
N LYS A 22 -4.73 -18.50 -20.87
CA LYS A 22 -3.80 -19.59 -20.52
C LYS A 22 -4.21 -20.27 -19.21
N PRO A 23 -3.65 -21.46 -18.89
CA PRO A 23 -3.91 -22.13 -17.63
C PRO A 23 -3.71 -21.21 -16.43
N VAL A 24 -4.73 -21.13 -15.59
CA VAL A 24 -4.77 -20.20 -14.46
C VAL A 24 -3.77 -20.67 -13.40
N LYS A 25 -2.68 -19.92 -13.23
CA LYS A 25 -1.86 -19.94 -12.02
C LYS A 25 -2.47 -19.00 -10.97
N LYS A 26 -1.84 -18.87 -9.80
CA LYS A 26 -2.20 -17.84 -8.82
C LYS A 26 -2.09 -16.46 -9.48
N ARG A 27 -3.21 -15.74 -9.59
CA ARG A 27 -3.28 -14.37 -10.09
C ARG A 27 -3.32 -13.39 -8.93
N GLU A 28 -2.63 -12.27 -9.08
CA GLU A 28 -2.55 -11.24 -8.05
C GLU A 28 -3.62 -10.18 -8.26
N PHE A 29 -4.15 -9.63 -7.17
CA PHE A 29 -5.11 -8.54 -7.23
C PHE A 29 -4.38 -7.20 -7.38
N LYS A 30 -4.69 -6.46 -8.45
CA LYS A 30 -4.02 -5.19 -8.78
C LYS A 30 -4.86 -3.93 -8.52
N ALA A 31 -6.12 -4.08 -8.13
CA ALA A 31 -7.04 -2.97 -7.86
C ALA A 31 -7.01 -2.54 -6.37
N SER A 32 -5.81 -2.45 -5.77
CA SER A 32 -5.66 -1.95 -4.40
C SER A 32 -5.68 -0.42 -4.37
N SER A 33 -6.05 0.20 -3.24
CA SER A 33 -6.06 1.66 -3.07
C SER A 33 -4.67 2.30 -3.17
N LYS A 34 -3.60 1.49 -3.05
CA LYS A 34 -2.21 1.92 -3.22
C LYS A 34 -1.70 1.76 -4.65
N SER A 35 -2.47 1.13 -5.53
CA SER A 35 -2.09 0.98 -6.92
C SER A 35 -2.03 2.35 -7.58
N LYS A 36 -0.91 2.65 -8.24
CA LYS A 36 -0.74 3.84 -9.08
C LYS A 36 -1.10 3.57 -10.54
N GLU A 37 -1.46 2.33 -10.87
CA GLU A 37 -1.84 1.95 -12.23
C GLU A 37 -3.21 2.55 -12.56
N ALA A 38 -3.36 3.02 -13.81
CA ALA A 38 -4.65 3.44 -14.32
C ALA A 38 -5.66 2.29 -14.28
N GLU A 39 -6.95 2.64 -14.23
CA GLU A 39 -8.03 1.66 -14.25
C GLU A 39 -7.96 0.81 -15.53
N ASP A 40 -7.85 -0.52 -15.37
CA ASP A 40 -7.69 -1.44 -16.50
C ASP A 40 -9.05 -1.72 -17.15
N VAL A 41 -9.52 -0.74 -17.93
CA VAL A 41 -10.76 -0.83 -18.70
C VAL A 41 -10.58 -1.80 -19.88
N LYS A 42 -11.43 -2.82 -19.96
CA LYS A 42 -11.45 -3.87 -20.97
C LYS A 42 -12.66 -3.70 -21.89
N VAL A 43 -12.40 -3.19 -23.08
CA VAL A 43 -13.40 -3.12 -24.16
C VAL A 43 -13.68 -4.53 -24.70
N ILE A 44 -14.90 -4.74 -25.20
CA ILE A 44 -15.30 -5.97 -25.90
C ILE A 44 -14.32 -6.26 -27.03
N SER A 45 -13.71 -7.43 -26.98
CA SER A 45 -12.70 -7.89 -27.94
C SER A 45 -13.19 -9.09 -28.73
N HIS A 46 -12.47 -9.45 -29.79
CA HIS A 46 -12.75 -10.68 -30.55
C HIS A 46 -12.74 -11.94 -29.67
N SER A 47 -11.82 -12.04 -28.69
CA SER A 47 -11.83 -13.14 -27.72
C SER A 47 -13.08 -13.14 -26.85
N THR A 48 -13.64 -11.97 -26.51
CA THR A 48 -14.90 -11.87 -25.76
C THR A 48 -16.04 -12.47 -26.59
N VAL A 49 -16.14 -12.08 -27.87
CA VAL A 49 -17.15 -12.58 -28.81
C VAL A 49 -17.03 -14.09 -29.04
N LEU A 50 -15.82 -14.62 -29.27
CA LEU A 50 -15.62 -16.05 -29.40
C LEU A 50 -16.01 -16.83 -28.14
N GLY A 51 -15.74 -16.26 -26.95
CA GLY A 51 -16.17 -16.84 -25.68
C GLY A 51 -17.69 -16.93 -25.57
N ILE A 52 -18.41 -15.88 -25.98
CA ILE A 52 -19.88 -15.87 -26.03
C ILE A 52 -20.40 -16.93 -27.00
N LEU A 53 -19.90 -16.94 -28.24
CA LEU A 53 -20.34 -17.91 -29.25
C LEU A 53 -20.12 -19.35 -28.81
N SER A 54 -18.96 -19.64 -28.19
CA SER A 54 -18.66 -20.95 -27.60
C SER A 54 -19.62 -21.29 -26.46
N ARG A 55 -19.95 -20.31 -25.61
CA ARG A 55 -20.90 -20.49 -24.52
C ARG A 55 -22.31 -20.76 -25.03
N LEU A 56 -22.75 -20.09 -26.10
CA LEU A 56 -24.09 -20.22 -26.70
C LEU A 56 -24.33 -21.61 -27.31
N ILE A 57 -23.29 -22.25 -27.87
CA ILE A 57 -23.37 -23.65 -28.32
C ILE A 57 -23.14 -24.67 -27.21
N GLY A 58 -23.05 -24.22 -25.95
CA GLY A 58 -22.93 -25.09 -24.78
C GLY A 58 -21.52 -25.56 -24.43
N ASP A 59 -20.45 -25.02 -25.03
CA ASP A 59 -19.07 -25.40 -24.67
C ASP A 59 -18.77 -24.99 -23.21
N GLN A 60 -18.41 -25.99 -22.40
CA GLN A 60 -18.10 -25.82 -20.97
C GLN A 60 -16.61 -25.57 -20.72
N ARG A 61 -15.76 -25.73 -21.75
CA ARG A 61 -14.32 -25.50 -21.64
C ARG A 61 -14.01 -24.01 -21.60
N LYS A 62 -12.85 -23.64 -21.06
CA LYS A 62 -12.37 -22.26 -21.20
C LYS A 62 -12.00 -22.01 -22.65
N LEU A 63 -12.20 -20.77 -23.13
CA LEU A 63 -11.95 -20.42 -24.52
C LEU A 63 -10.55 -20.80 -25.01
N TYR A 64 -9.50 -20.60 -24.20
CA TYR A 64 -8.15 -20.99 -24.60
C TYR A 64 -7.99 -22.51 -24.79
N GLN A 65 -8.72 -23.32 -24.02
CA GLN A 65 -8.71 -24.77 -24.17
C GLN A 65 -9.44 -25.18 -25.45
N ALA A 66 -10.59 -24.56 -25.72
CA ALA A 66 -11.35 -24.80 -26.94
C ALA A 66 -10.54 -24.45 -28.20
N LYS A 67 -9.90 -23.26 -28.22
CA LYS A 67 -9.03 -22.80 -29.32
C LYS A 67 -7.86 -23.73 -29.62
N ASN A 68 -7.35 -24.42 -28.61
CA ASN A 68 -6.20 -25.33 -28.74
C ASN A 68 -6.60 -26.75 -29.17
N THR A 69 -7.88 -27.02 -29.42
CA THR A 69 -8.32 -28.31 -29.97
C THR A 69 -8.54 -28.23 -31.48
N ASP A 70 -8.18 -29.31 -32.19
CA ASP A 70 -8.30 -29.36 -33.65
C ASP A 70 -9.74 -29.16 -34.14
N GLY A 71 -10.73 -29.56 -33.35
CA GLY A 71 -12.16 -29.41 -33.62
C GLY A 71 -12.80 -28.12 -33.09
N PHE A 72 -12.06 -27.02 -32.96
CA PHE A 72 -12.66 -25.75 -32.54
C PHE A 72 -13.66 -25.25 -33.59
N TYR A 73 -14.96 -25.26 -33.25
CA TYR A 73 -16.04 -25.00 -34.21
C TYR A 73 -15.94 -23.65 -34.95
N PHE A 74 -15.47 -22.60 -34.27
CA PHE A 74 -15.38 -21.24 -34.81
C PHE A 74 -14.02 -20.90 -35.44
N LYS A 75 -13.13 -21.87 -35.67
CA LYS A 75 -11.73 -21.64 -36.09
C LYS A 75 -11.62 -20.89 -37.42
N ASP A 76 -12.43 -21.26 -38.41
CA ASP A 76 -12.33 -20.80 -39.79
C ASP A 76 -13.51 -19.93 -40.23
N MET A 77 -14.26 -19.36 -39.27
CA MET A 77 -15.44 -18.53 -39.55
C MET A 77 -15.08 -17.03 -39.56
N GLY A 78 -15.58 -16.31 -40.57
CA GLY A 78 -15.47 -14.84 -40.63
C GLY A 78 -16.39 -14.18 -39.61
N ILE A 79 -15.84 -13.74 -38.48
CA ILE A 79 -16.62 -13.15 -37.38
C ILE A 79 -16.25 -11.66 -37.23
N SER A 80 -17.28 -10.81 -37.30
CA SER A 80 -17.17 -9.37 -37.01
C SER A 80 -18.22 -8.96 -35.99
N PHE A 81 -17.98 -7.86 -35.28
CA PHE A 81 -18.93 -7.37 -34.28
C PHE A 81 -18.88 -5.85 -34.17
N ARG A 82 -19.99 -5.25 -33.74
CA ARG A 82 -20.09 -3.84 -33.41
C ARG A 82 -21.06 -3.63 -32.25
N ASN A 83 -20.81 -2.59 -31.45
CA ASN A 83 -21.79 -2.12 -30.49
C ASN A 83 -22.82 -1.24 -31.21
N ALA A 84 -24.09 -1.35 -30.83
CA ALA A 84 -25.13 -0.46 -31.32
C ALA A 84 -24.91 0.98 -30.83
N GLU A 85 -25.42 1.95 -31.59
CA GLU A 85 -25.21 3.40 -31.39
C GLU A 85 -25.68 3.92 -30.02
N HIS A 86 -26.51 3.18 -29.29
CA HIS A 86 -27.11 3.59 -28.00
C HIS A 86 -26.48 2.90 -26.79
N SER A 87 -25.20 2.52 -26.86
CA SER A 87 -24.52 1.91 -25.71
C SER A 87 -24.21 2.96 -24.64
N GLU A 88 -24.74 2.79 -23.44
CA GLU A 88 -24.49 3.66 -22.29
C GLU A 88 -23.26 3.19 -21.52
N ILE A 89 -22.35 4.12 -21.22
CA ILE A 89 -21.17 3.86 -20.39
C ILE A 89 -21.16 4.85 -19.24
N TRP A 90 -21.02 4.35 -18.01
CA TRP A 90 -20.91 5.18 -16.82
C TRP A 90 -19.87 4.64 -15.86
N VAL A 91 -19.46 5.49 -14.92
CA VAL A 91 -18.53 5.14 -13.85
C VAL A 91 -19.26 5.24 -12.52
N GLU A 92 -19.18 4.18 -11.72
CA GLU A 92 -19.72 4.16 -10.36
C GLU A 92 -18.64 3.77 -9.35
N LYS A 93 -18.81 4.17 -8.09
CA LYS A 93 -17.91 3.73 -7.02
C LYS A 93 -18.36 2.38 -6.49
N ALA A 94 -17.54 1.35 -6.68
CA ALA A 94 -17.78 0.00 -6.19
C ALA A 94 -16.76 -0.37 -5.10
N PHE A 95 -17.18 -1.18 -4.13
CA PHE A 95 -16.30 -1.72 -3.10
C PHE A 95 -15.88 -3.15 -3.47
N LEU A 96 -14.63 -3.30 -3.92
CA LEU A 96 -14.07 -4.59 -4.31
C LEU A 96 -13.50 -5.33 -3.11
N ILE A 97 -13.72 -6.64 -3.06
CA ILE A 97 -13.16 -7.50 -2.03
C ILE A 97 -11.78 -8.00 -2.47
N ASN A 98 -10.73 -7.62 -1.75
CA ASN A 98 -9.39 -8.15 -1.94
C ASN A 98 -9.19 -9.40 -1.06
N LYS A 99 -9.20 -10.59 -1.67
CA LYS A 99 -8.94 -11.86 -0.95
C LYS A 99 -7.46 -12.20 -0.81
N SER A 100 -6.57 -11.48 -1.51
CA SER A 100 -5.13 -11.77 -1.52
C SER A 100 -4.33 -11.05 -0.43
N GLU A 101 -4.78 -9.86 -0.01
CA GLU A 101 -4.06 -9.08 1.00
C GLU A 101 -4.47 -9.48 2.42
N ASN A 102 -3.61 -10.27 3.06
CA ASN A 102 -3.79 -10.66 4.46
C ASN A 102 -3.11 -9.68 5.44
N ARG A 103 -2.46 -8.62 4.95
CA ARG A 103 -1.71 -7.67 5.79
C ARG A 103 -2.63 -6.52 6.22
N PRO A 104 -2.89 -6.35 7.52
CA PRO A 104 -3.67 -5.21 8.01
C PRO A 104 -3.03 -3.86 7.68
N PRO A 105 -3.84 -2.78 7.63
CA PRO A 105 -3.35 -1.41 7.66
C PRO A 105 -2.46 -1.14 8.87
N GLN A 106 -1.46 -0.27 8.70
CA GLN A 106 -0.44 0.01 9.72
C GLN A 106 -1.01 0.67 10.99
N SER A 107 -2.10 1.41 10.86
CA SER A 107 -2.81 2.10 11.96
C SER A 107 -3.91 1.25 12.62
N SER A 108 -4.04 -0.03 12.24
CA SER A 108 -5.18 -0.84 12.64
C SER A 108 -4.81 -2.04 13.50
N PHE A 109 -5.67 -2.30 14.47
CA PHE A 109 -5.66 -3.49 15.32
C PHE A 109 -7.08 -3.92 15.65
N ILE A 110 -7.22 -5.14 16.16
CA ILE A 110 -8.49 -5.71 16.64
C ILE A 110 -8.19 -6.70 17.75
N GLY A 111 -9.11 -6.83 18.71
CA GLY A 111 -9.00 -7.73 19.85
C GLY A 111 -8.88 -6.99 21.17
N ILE A 112 -8.60 -7.76 22.23
CA ILE A 112 -8.44 -7.27 23.60
C ILE A 112 -7.02 -7.63 24.04
N LEU A 113 -6.34 -6.67 24.68
CA LEU A 113 -5.03 -6.90 25.26
C LEU A 113 -5.21 -7.77 26.51
N LYS A 114 -4.35 -8.78 26.68
CA LYS A 114 -4.39 -9.59 27.89
C LYS A 114 -3.95 -8.75 29.10
N GLU A 115 -4.67 -8.88 30.21
CA GLU A 115 -4.42 -8.16 31.46
C GLU A 115 -3.07 -8.53 32.12
N ASP A 116 -2.45 -9.63 31.69
CA ASP A 116 -1.18 -10.15 32.18
C ASP A 116 -0.02 -10.01 31.17
N GLU A 117 -0.18 -9.24 30.08
CA GLU A 117 0.88 -9.06 29.08
C GLU A 117 2.15 -8.45 29.73
N PRO A 118 3.27 -9.22 29.81
CA PRO A 118 4.45 -8.79 30.57
C PRO A 118 5.09 -7.50 30.06
N LEU A 119 4.92 -7.17 28.78
CA LEU A 119 5.44 -5.93 28.19
C LEU A 119 4.87 -4.67 28.86
N PHE A 120 3.65 -4.74 29.41
CA PHE A 120 2.97 -3.59 30.03
C PHE A 120 2.78 -3.73 31.55
N PHE A 121 2.68 -4.96 32.06
CA PHE A 121 2.31 -5.22 33.45
C PHE A 121 3.45 -5.79 34.31
N SER A 122 4.70 -5.75 33.83
CA SER A 122 5.87 -6.12 34.64
C SER A 122 6.36 -4.96 35.51
N GLU A 123 7.13 -5.28 36.55
CA GLU A 123 7.67 -4.31 37.52
C GLU A 123 8.42 -3.12 36.90
N TYR A 124 9.13 -3.34 35.79
CA TYR A 124 9.89 -2.28 35.11
C TYR A 124 9.22 -1.79 33.81
N SER A 125 7.99 -2.22 33.50
CA SER A 125 7.29 -1.78 32.28
C SER A 125 7.13 -0.26 32.23
N ALA A 126 6.72 0.39 33.32
CA ALA A 126 6.58 1.85 33.35
C ALA A 126 7.93 2.57 33.22
N THR A 127 9.00 1.96 33.71
CA THR A 127 10.37 2.50 33.59
C THR A 127 10.89 2.39 32.16
N LEU A 128 10.55 1.32 31.44
CA LEU A 128 10.88 1.18 30.03
C LEU A 128 10.14 2.24 29.19
N TRP A 129 8.82 2.32 29.37
CA TRP A 129 7.98 3.16 28.53
C TRP A 129 8.12 4.65 28.81
N SER A 130 8.62 5.06 29.97
CA SER A 130 8.87 6.47 30.29
C SER A 130 9.89 7.15 29.39
N ILE A 131 10.73 6.39 28.68
CA ILE A 131 11.63 6.96 27.65
C ILE A 131 10.84 7.76 26.62
N LEU A 132 9.63 7.32 26.28
CA LEU A 132 8.77 8.03 25.34
C LEU A 132 8.25 9.35 25.91
N ASP A 133 8.20 9.49 27.24
CA ASP A 133 7.72 10.71 27.91
C ASP A 133 8.82 11.76 28.08
N PHE A 134 10.08 11.44 27.78
CA PHE A 134 11.16 12.42 27.82
C PHE A 134 10.93 13.53 26.81
N THR A 135 11.38 14.74 27.15
CA THR A 135 11.67 15.77 26.17
C THR A 135 12.85 15.34 25.31
N PHE A 136 13.04 15.99 24.16
CA PHE A 136 14.15 15.62 23.28
C PHE A 136 15.51 15.86 23.96
N GLU A 137 15.66 16.92 24.75
CA GLU A 137 16.89 17.18 25.50
C GLU A 137 17.19 16.11 26.57
N GLU A 138 16.18 15.72 27.33
CA GLU A 138 16.28 14.64 28.33
C GLU A 138 16.64 13.30 27.67
N LEU A 139 16.08 13.03 26.49
CA LEU A 139 16.44 11.85 25.70
C LEU A 139 17.92 11.87 25.30
N LEU A 140 18.45 13.00 24.82
CA LEU A 140 19.87 13.10 24.48
C LEU A 140 20.76 12.92 25.72
N ASP A 141 20.39 13.51 26.86
CA ASP A 141 21.11 13.31 28.12
C ASP A 141 21.10 11.84 28.56
N PHE A 142 19.95 11.18 28.41
CA PHE A 142 19.80 9.77 28.71
C PHE A 142 20.67 8.89 27.80
N ILE A 143 20.74 9.17 26.49
CA ILE A 143 21.59 8.40 25.56
C ILE A 143 23.07 8.50 25.96
N ILE A 144 23.53 9.70 26.37
CA ILE A 144 24.93 9.92 26.77
C ILE A 144 25.24 9.26 28.11
N LYS A 145 24.31 9.38 29.07
CA LYS A 145 24.49 8.88 30.44
C LYS A 145 23.23 8.16 30.90
N PRO A 146 23.02 6.92 30.47
CA PRO A 146 21.81 6.20 30.79
C PRO A 146 21.78 5.88 32.28
N LYS A 147 20.61 6.07 32.89
CA LYS A 147 20.37 5.78 34.31
C LYS A 147 18.99 5.18 34.48
N ILE A 148 18.92 4.09 35.23
CA ILE A 148 17.65 3.50 35.62
C ILE A 148 17.07 4.30 36.76
N LYS A 149 15.85 4.83 36.56
CA LYS A 149 15.03 5.41 37.62
C LYS A 149 13.71 4.65 37.64
N LYS A 150 13.53 3.75 38.61
CA LYS A 150 12.30 2.96 38.72
C LYS A 150 11.09 3.88 38.86
N ILE A 151 10.06 3.61 38.05
CA ILE A 151 8.79 4.32 38.06
C ILE A 151 7.70 3.34 38.48
N GLU A 152 7.00 3.69 39.55
CA GLU A 152 5.86 2.94 40.07
C GLU A 152 4.57 3.60 39.58
N LYS A 153 4.23 3.34 38.33
CA LYS A 153 2.99 3.80 37.70
C LYS A 153 2.41 2.70 36.82
N GLU A 154 1.10 2.72 36.62
CA GLU A 154 0.46 1.84 35.66
C GLU A 154 0.78 2.28 34.23
N VAL A 155 1.00 1.31 33.35
CA VAL A 155 1.25 1.57 31.93
C VAL A 155 -0.07 1.56 31.18
N VAL A 156 -0.39 2.68 30.56
CA VAL A 156 -1.57 2.81 29.70
C VAL A 156 -1.13 2.74 28.23
N VAL A 157 -1.58 1.72 27.51
CA VAL A 157 -1.17 1.50 26.10
C VAL A 157 -1.63 2.63 25.18
N SER A 158 -2.80 3.22 25.44
CA SER A 158 -3.26 4.40 24.67
C SER A 158 -2.37 5.62 24.89
N HIS A 159 -1.79 5.80 26.08
CA HIS A 159 -0.82 6.86 26.35
C HIS A 159 0.44 6.68 25.48
N ILE A 160 1.00 5.46 25.46
CA ILE A 160 2.15 5.11 24.60
C ILE A 160 1.85 5.44 23.13
N LEU A 161 0.70 4.97 22.63
CA LEU A 161 0.30 5.21 21.24
C LEU A 161 0.10 6.70 20.95
N ASN A 162 -0.56 7.43 21.84
CA ASN A 162 -0.81 8.85 21.64
C ASN A 162 0.50 9.63 21.59
N ARG A 163 1.41 9.35 22.53
CA ARG A 163 2.73 9.97 22.59
C ARG A 163 3.52 9.74 21.29
N ILE A 164 3.49 8.51 20.77
CA ILE A 164 4.18 8.19 19.50
C ILE A 164 3.50 8.88 18.32
N GLN A 165 2.19 8.71 18.15
CA GLN A 165 1.49 9.08 16.92
C GLN A 165 1.24 10.58 16.79
N PHE A 166 0.98 11.27 17.90
CA PHE A 166 0.58 12.68 17.88
C PHE A 166 1.68 13.63 18.33
N GLU A 167 2.73 13.13 18.99
CA GLU A 167 3.78 14.01 19.52
C GLU A 167 5.16 13.68 18.95
N ILE A 168 5.61 12.42 18.95
CA ILE A 168 6.97 12.05 18.51
C ILE A 168 7.08 11.91 16.99
N GLN A 169 6.18 11.17 16.34
CA GLN A 169 6.21 10.97 14.89
C GLN A 169 6.01 12.25 14.08
N PRO A 170 5.16 13.20 14.52
CA PRO A 170 5.00 14.49 13.84
C PRO A 170 6.15 15.48 14.06
N MET A 171 7.14 15.18 14.92
CA MET A 171 8.29 16.08 15.11
C MET A 171 9.05 16.25 13.80
N ASP A 172 9.48 17.48 13.54
CA ASP A 172 10.30 17.81 12.38
C ASP A 172 11.62 17.04 12.39
N ASP A 173 12.13 16.72 11.20
CA ASP A 173 13.47 16.18 11.06
C ASP A 173 14.52 17.23 11.42
N ILE A 174 15.56 16.79 12.12
CA ILE A 174 16.66 17.63 12.53
C ILE A 174 17.73 17.54 11.46
N GLN A 175 18.09 18.69 10.88
CA GLN A 175 19.22 18.82 9.97
C GLN A 175 20.26 19.72 10.62
N PHE A 176 21.53 19.36 10.48
CA PHE A 176 22.64 20.20 10.92
C PHE A 176 22.64 21.51 10.14
N PHE A 177 22.99 22.62 10.80
CA PHE A 177 22.98 23.95 10.22
C PHE A 177 23.90 24.06 9.01
N GLN A 178 25.06 23.40 9.04
CA GLN A 178 25.96 23.38 7.89
C GLN A 178 25.30 22.74 6.65
N ASP A 179 24.55 21.65 6.84
CA ASP A 179 23.83 20.98 5.75
C ASP A 179 22.67 21.86 5.24
N LYS A 180 21.95 22.54 6.14
CA LYS A 180 20.92 23.52 5.75
C LYS A 180 21.52 24.65 4.91
N ILE A 181 22.66 25.21 5.32
CA ILE A 181 23.37 26.26 4.59
C ILE A 181 23.80 25.75 3.21
N ASN A 182 24.37 24.56 3.12
CA ASN A 182 24.79 23.95 1.86
C ASN A 182 23.60 23.75 0.92
N LEU A 183 22.46 23.28 1.42
CA LEU A 183 21.24 23.11 0.63
C LEU A 183 20.72 24.44 0.04
N VAL A 184 20.79 25.53 0.80
CA VAL A 184 20.40 26.86 0.30
C VAL A 184 21.43 27.39 -0.71
N LYS A 185 22.74 27.14 -0.48
CA LYS A 185 23.80 27.45 -1.46
C LYS A 185 23.61 26.69 -2.77
N ASP A 186 23.23 25.41 -2.72
CA ASP A 186 22.93 24.62 -3.92
C ASP A 186 21.72 25.19 -4.70
N LYS A 187 20.65 25.60 -3.98
CA LYS A 187 19.51 26.29 -4.61
C LYS A 187 19.92 27.61 -5.25
N LEU A 188 20.81 28.36 -4.60
CA LEU A 188 21.33 29.61 -5.14
C LEU A 188 22.10 29.36 -6.44
N THR A 189 22.97 28.34 -6.47
CA THR A 189 23.68 27.90 -7.67
C THR A 189 22.71 27.53 -8.80
N GLN A 190 21.68 26.74 -8.50
CA GLN A 190 20.66 26.36 -9.48
C GLN A 190 19.87 27.56 -10.02
N GLU A 191 19.58 28.58 -9.21
CA GLU A 191 18.93 29.81 -9.68
C GLU A 191 19.83 30.63 -10.62
N HIS A 192 21.14 30.64 -10.37
CA HIS A 192 22.12 31.29 -11.26
C HIS A 192 22.28 30.57 -12.61
N GLU A 193 22.09 29.24 -12.64
CA GLU A 193 22.19 28.43 -13.86
C GLU A 193 20.96 28.52 -14.78
N LYS A 194 19.86 29.13 -14.35
CA LYS A 194 18.66 29.29 -15.18
C LYS A 194 18.90 30.25 -16.34
N GLU A 195 18.25 30.01 -17.49
CA GLU A 195 18.29 30.90 -18.65
C GLU A 195 17.84 32.34 -18.34
N LYS A 196 16.97 32.52 -17.33
CA LYS A 196 16.56 33.82 -16.78
C LYS A 196 16.60 33.79 -15.25
N PRO A 197 17.73 34.15 -14.64
CA PRO A 197 17.84 34.25 -13.19
C PRO A 197 16.93 35.35 -12.64
N SER A 198 16.41 35.15 -11.43
CA SER A 198 15.58 36.15 -10.74
C SER A 198 16.36 36.83 -9.63
N ASP A 199 16.70 38.12 -9.80
CA ASP A 199 17.43 38.89 -8.79
C ASP A 199 16.72 38.93 -7.44
N LYS A 200 15.38 39.01 -7.44
CA LYS A 200 14.58 38.95 -6.21
C LYS A 200 14.76 37.63 -5.47
N ARG A 201 14.81 36.51 -6.20
CA ARG A 201 14.99 35.18 -5.62
C ARG A 201 16.41 35.00 -5.09
N ILE A 202 17.42 35.44 -5.85
CA ILE A 202 18.83 35.43 -5.46
C ILE A 202 19.05 36.24 -4.17
N HIS A 203 18.48 37.46 -4.09
CA HIS A 203 18.57 38.27 -2.88
C HIS A 203 17.95 37.57 -1.66
N SER A 204 16.74 37.01 -1.83
CA SER A 204 16.06 36.25 -0.76
C SER A 204 16.86 35.03 -0.28
N LEU A 205 17.52 34.29 -1.19
CA LEU A 205 18.34 33.13 -0.82
C LEU A 205 19.62 33.56 -0.09
N ASN A 206 20.25 34.66 -0.49
CA ASN A 206 21.41 35.20 0.21
C ASN A 206 21.06 35.70 1.62
N GLU A 207 19.91 36.35 1.80
CA GLU A 207 19.41 36.72 3.13
C GLU A 207 19.14 35.48 4.01
N GLU A 208 18.61 34.40 3.42
CA GLU A 208 18.38 33.14 4.12
C GLU A 208 19.71 32.49 4.56
N ILE A 209 20.73 32.46 3.70
CA ILE A 209 22.08 31.97 4.04
C ILE A 209 22.65 32.77 5.21
N LEU A 210 22.60 34.11 5.15
CA LEU A 210 23.14 34.96 6.22
C LEU A 210 22.42 34.72 7.56
N LYS A 211 21.09 34.54 7.54
CA LYS A 211 20.30 34.20 8.73
C LYS A 211 20.73 32.86 9.32
N LEU A 212 20.88 31.83 8.48
CA LEU A 212 21.32 30.50 8.92
C LEU A 212 22.76 30.53 9.46
N GLU A 213 23.68 31.26 8.81
CA GLU A 213 25.06 31.41 9.27
C GLU A 213 25.16 32.16 10.60
N ASN A 214 24.27 33.10 10.87
CA ASN A 214 24.21 33.77 12.17
C ASN A 214 23.64 32.85 13.27
N LEU A 215 22.57 32.11 12.97
CA LEU A 215 22.02 31.11 13.91
C LEU A 215 23.01 29.99 14.21
N ALA A 216 23.82 29.58 13.23
CA ALA A 216 24.85 28.56 13.42
C ALA A 216 25.97 28.98 14.39
N LYS A 217 26.12 30.29 14.65
CA LYS A 217 27.10 30.83 15.60
C LYS A 217 26.56 30.92 17.03
N ASP A 218 25.26 30.69 17.22
CA ASP A 218 24.64 30.69 18.54
C ASP A 218 25.23 29.56 19.40
N GLU A 219 25.62 29.89 20.63
CA GLU A 219 26.27 28.93 21.54
C GLU A 219 25.36 27.75 21.89
N ASP A 220 24.05 27.97 22.03
CA ASP A 220 23.10 26.92 22.36
C ASP A 220 22.92 25.95 21.17
N VAL A 221 22.91 26.48 19.95
CA VAL A 221 22.86 25.67 18.73
C VAL A 221 24.12 24.80 18.60
N ILE A 222 25.30 25.39 18.79
CA ILE A 222 26.57 24.66 18.72
C ILE A 222 26.61 23.54 19.78
N LYS A 223 26.16 23.86 21.00
CA LYS A 223 26.11 22.90 22.11
C LYS A 223 25.14 21.76 21.80
N PHE A 224 23.95 22.07 21.28
CA PHE A 224 22.97 21.08 20.86
C PHE A 224 23.50 20.16 19.77
N GLU A 225 24.07 20.71 18.69
CA GLU A 225 24.61 19.89 17.60
C GLU A 225 25.76 18.99 18.07
N LYS A 226 26.62 19.49 18.95
CA LYS A 226 27.69 18.69 19.56
C LYS A 226 27.12 17.54 20.41
N LYS A 227 26.08 17.81 21.20
CA LYS A 227 25.37 16.80 22.01
C LYS A 227 24.74 15.74 21.11
N LEU A 228 24.07 16.16 20.03
CA LEU A 228 23.47 15.26 19.05
C LEU A 228 24.52 14.40 18.34
N LYS A 229 25.64 14.97 17.89
CA LYS A 229 26.75 14.22 17.27
C LYS A 229 27.30 13.14 18.21
N ASN A 230 27.54 13.49 19.47
CA ASN A 230 27.97 12.53 20.48
C ASN A 230 26.94 11.40 20.67
N CYS A 231 25.64 11.71 20.71
CA CYS A 231 24.60 10.68 20.76
C CYS A 231 24.67 9.75 19.54
N LEU A 232 24.82 10.29 18.34
CA LEU A 232 24.91 9.50 17.10
C LEU A 232 26.13 8.58 17.08
N GLU A 233 27.28 9.05 17.59
CA GLU A 233 28.49 8.24 17.74
C GLU A 233 28.28 7.07 18.73
N ILE A 234 27.65 7.35 19.88
CA ILE A 234 27.29 6.32 20.86
C ILE A 234 26.35 5.28 20.23
N LEU A 235 25.33 5.75 19.50
CA LEU A 235 24.37 4.86 18.83
C LEU A 235 25.02 4.02 17.74
N ALA A 236 25.93 4.57 16.95
CA ALA A 236 26.68 3.84 15.93
C ALA A 236 27.56 2.74 16.54
N ASN A 237 28.14 2.99 17.72
CA ASN A 237 28.93 2.00 18.43
C ASN A 237 28.05 0.90 19.06
N LEU A 238 26.90 1.25 19.61
CA LEU A 238 25.96 0.29 20.23
C LEU A 238 25.19 -0.54 19.20
N PHE A 239 24.83 0.06 18.07
CA PHE A 239 24.03 -0.56 17.02
C PHE A 239 24.67 -0.34 15.63
N PRO A 240 25.80 -0.99 15.32
CA PRO A 240 26.54 -0.77 14.07
C PRO A 240 25.78 -1.11 12.78
N GLU A 241 24.76 -1.97 12.89
CA GLU A 241 23.92 -2.38 11.76
C GLU A 241 22.87 -1.31 11.38
N GLU A 242 22.68 -0.28 12.20
CA GLU A 242 21.63 0.72 12.04
C GLU A 242 22.21 2.10 11.68
N SER A 243 21.54 2.80 10.75
CA SER A 243 21.86 4.19 10.42
C SER A 243 20.80 5.14 10.98
N TYR A 244 21.22 6.04 11.85
CA TYR A 244 20.35 7.05 12.46
C TYR A 244 20.26 8.33 11.62
N VAL A 245 21.24 8.56 10.75
CA VAL A 245 21.27 9.66 9.77
C VAL A 245 20.76 9.17 8.42
N GLU A 246 19.90 9.96 7.78
CA GLU A 246 19.38 9.68 6.45
C GLU A 246 20.27 10.20 5.33
N LYS A 247 19.96 9.82 4.08
CA LYS A 247 20.72 10.23 2.89
C LYS A 247 20.81 11.74 2.68
N ASN A 248 19.88 12.50 3.22
CA ASN A 248 19.83 13.96 3.20
C ASN A 248 20.43 14.60 4.47
N ASN A 249 21.24 13.85 5.24
CA ASN A 249 21.80 14.25 6.53
C ASN A 249 20.75 14.66 7.58
N CYS A 250 19.50 14.22 7.44
CA CYS A 250 18.48 14.48 8.45
C CYS A 250 18.40 13.35 9.48
N VAL A 251 17.97 13.73 10.69
CA VAL A 251 17.79 12.84 11.83
C VAL A 251 16.36 12.95 12.31
N TYR A 252 15.64 11.84 12.28
CA TYR A 252 14.26 11.79 12.77
C TYR A 252 14.22 11.50 14.28
N PRO A 253 13.55 12.33 15.10
CA PRO A 253 13.50 12.15 16.56
C PRO A 253 13.01 10.77 17.00
N ILE A 254 11.98 10.21 16.35
CA ILE A 254 11.44 8.86 16.66
C ILE A 254 12.52 7.78 16.69
N ARG A 255 13.61 7.94 15.93
CA ARG A 255 14.69 6.96 15.88
C ARG A 255 15.51 6.94 17.14
N LEU A 256 15.76 8.11 17.72
CA LEU A 256 16.48 8.25 18.98
C LEU A 256 15.61 7.75 20.13
N TYR A 257 14.30 8.03 20.11
CA TYR A 257 13.38 7.45 21.11
C TYR A 257 13.36 5.92 21.02
N SER A 258 13.29 5.38 19.80
CA SER A 258 13.37 3.94 19.57
C SER A 258 14.67 3.37 20.11
N ALA A 259 15.81 3.98 19.81
CA ALA A 259 17.11 3.55 20.33
C ALA A 259 17.19 3.66 21.87
N GLY A 260 16.62 4.72 22.45
CA GLY A 260 16.55 4.94 23.89
C GLY A 260 15.85 3.79 24.63
N LEU A 261 14.78 3.22 24.05
CA LEU A 261 14.13 2.03 24.60
C LEU A 261 15.10 0.84 24.69
N TYR A 262 15.92 0.62 23.65
CA TYR A 262 16.90 -0.46 23.64
C TYR A 262 18.09 -0.18 24.57
N ILE A 263 18.50 1.08 24.72
CA ILE A 263 19.50 1.46 25.73
C ILE A 263 18.98 1.14 27.14
N MET A 264 17.71 1.44 27.43
CA MET A 264 17.10 1.08 28.71
C MET A 264 17.07 -0.44 28.95
N ILE A 265 16.80 -1.24 27.91
CA ILE A 265 16.90 -2.70 27.99
C ILE A 265 18.32 -3.15 28.32
N ASN A 266 19.34 -2.61 27.65
CA ASN A 266 20.73 -2.94 27.94
C ASN A 266 21.12 -2.57 29.39
N GLU A 267 20.61 -1.45 29.91
CA GLU A 267 20.81 -1.09 31.32
C GLU A 267 20.09 -2.05 32.26
N PHE A 268 18.87 -2.49 31.95
CA PHE A 268 18.18 -3.51 32.73
C PHE A 268 19.00 -4.80 32.81
N GLU A 269 19.55 -5.27 31.69
CA GLU A 269 20.42 -6.44 31.66
C GLU A 269 21.66 -6.24 32.56
N ARG A 270 22.32 -5.08 32.47
CA ARG A 270 23.48 -4.73 33.31
C ARG A 270 23.15 -4.70 34.80
N ALA A 271 21.94 -4.29 35.15
CA ALA A 271 21.43 -4.25 36.52
C ALA A 271 20.93 -5.61 37.02
N GLY A 272 20.97 -6.68 36.20
CA GLY A 272 20.49 -8.01 36.56
C GLY A 272 18.96 -8.15 36.53
N ILE A 273 18.26 -7.24 35.87
CA ILE A 273 16.80 -7.29 35.69
C ILE A 273 16.48 -8.22 34.51
N ASP A 274 15.53 -9.13 34.69
CA ASP A 274 15.08 -10.04 33.63
C ASP A 274 14.37 -9.26 32.50
N VAL A 275 15.00 -9.25 31.32
CA VAL A 275 14.49 -8.55 30.13
C VAL A 275 13.67 -9.43 29.19
N SER A 276 13.59 -10.75 29.43
CA SER A 276 12.87 -11.70 28.56
C SER A 276 11.39 -11.37 28.40
N LYS A 277 10.84 -10.56 29.31
CA LYS A 277 9.48 -10.02 29.32
C LYS A 277 9.25 -8.88 28.32
N TYR A 278 10.31 -8.17 27.94
CA TYR A 278 10.24 -6.97 27.10
C TYR A 278 10.73 -7.22 25.66
N ILE A 279 11.67 -8.16 25.48
CA ILE A 279 12.24 -8.48 24.17
C ILE A 279 11.77 -9.85 23.66
N SER A 280 11.62 -9.95 22.35
CA SER A 280 11.38 -11.22 21.67
C SER A 280 12.65 -12.08 21.62
N LYS A 281 12.52 -13.35 21.21
CA LYS A 281 13.67 -14.24 20.96
C LYS A 281 14.68 -13.69 19.95
N SER A 282 14.25 -12.80 19.06
CA SER A 282 15.13 -12.10 18.10
C SER A 282 15.76 -10.82 18.68
N GLY A 283 15.60 -10.55 19.98
CA GLY A 283 16.14 -9.36 20.64
C GLY A 283 15.44 -8.07 20.24
N THR A 284 14.15 -8.12 19.89
CA THR A 284 13.37 -6.93 19.49
C THR A 284 12.20 -6.67 20.42
N ILE A 285 11.95 -5.40 20.73
CA ILE A 285 10.75 -4.98 21.45
C ILE A 285 9.59 -5.05 20.45
N LYS A 286 8.46 -5.67 20.82
CA LYS A 286 7.30 -5.79 19.92
C LYS A 286 6.90 -4.38 19.45
N GLY A 287 6.69 -4.20 18.15
CA GLY A 287 6.35 -2.90 17.55
C GLY A 287 7.50 -1.93 17.29
N PHE A 288 8.70 -2.18 17.82
CA PHE A 288 9.86 -1.30 17.65
C PHE A 288 11.05 -2.07 17.06
N SER A 289 11.78 -1.41 16.17
CA SER A 289 13.17 -1.77 15.85
C SER A 289 14.11 -0.88 16.64
N LYS A 290 15.42 -1.15 16.61
CA LYS A 290 16.44 -0.28 17.22
C LYS A 290 16.45 1.12 16.59
N ARG A 291 15.86 1.26 15.40
CA ARG A 291 15.83 2.49 14.61
C ARG A 291 14.46 3.14 14.51
N ASN A 292 13.34 2.43 14.66
CA ASN A 292 12.03 3.05 14.41
C ASN A 292 10.84 2.30 15.06
N PHE A 293 9.71 2.99 15.14
CA PHE A 293 8.41 2.37 15.39
C PHE A 293 7.83 1.77 14.10
N ASN A 294 7.52 0.47 14.13
CA ASN A 294 7.04 -0.28 12.96
C ASN A 294 5.54 -0.03 12.67
N GLY A 295 4.83 0.61 13.59
CA GLY A 295 3.43 0.98 13.47
C GLY A 295 2.52 0.22 14.43
N VAL A 296 1.33 0.77 14.67
CA VAL A 296 0.32 0.25 15.62
C VAL A 296 0.01 -1.22 15.37
N ARG A 297 -0.09 -1.60 14.10
CA ARG A 297 -0.31 -3.00 13.67
C ARG A 297 0.74 -3.95 14.23
N ASP A 298 2.01 -3.59 14.10
CA ASP A 298 3.14 -4.46 14.45
C ASP A 298 3.43 -4.41 15.96
N PHE A 299 2.91 -3.38 16.64
CA PHE A 299 2.92 -3.28 18.10
C PHE A 299 1.82 -4.11 18.77
N LEU A 300 0.55 -3.93 18.36
CA LEU A 300 -0.59 -4.48 19.09
C LEU A 300 -1.12 -5.81 18.56
N ASN A 301 -1.13 -6.06 17.24
CA ASN A 301 -1.70 -7.32 16.76
C ASN A 301 -0.97 -8.58 17.25
N PRO A 302 0.37 -8.59 17.44
CA PRO A 302 1.04 -9.72 18.06
C PRO A 302 0.58 -10.01 19.50
N LEU A 303 -0.01 -9.01 20.17
CA LEU A 303 -0.47 -9.09 21.56
C LEU A 303 -1.94 -9.50 21.69
N MET A 304 -2.75 -9.18 20.68
CA MET A 304 -4.22 -9.30 20.74
C MET A 304 -4.76 -10.52 19.97
N GLY A 305 -3.88 -11.37 19.41
CA GLY A 305 -4.23 -12.66 18.80
C GLY A 305 -4.98 -12.60 17.46
N SER A 306 -5.42 -11.41 17.03
CA SER A 306 -6.18 -11.21 15.81
C SER A 306 -5.66 -10.02 15.00
N LYS A 307 -6.01 -9.97 13.71
CA LYS A 307 -5.51 -9.00 12.73
C LYS A 307 -6.68 -8.37 11.99
N LYS A 308 -6.79 -7.04 11.99
CA LYS A 308 -7.85 -6.34 11.27
C LYS A 308 -7.59 -6.36 9.76
N LYS A 309 -8.15 -7.34 9.05
CA LYS A 309 -7.97 -7.45 7.60
C LYS A 309 -8.69 -6.31 6.87
N THR A 310 -8.06 -5.76 5.83
CA THR A 310 -8.76 -4.90 4.86
C THR A 310 -9.71 -5.78 4.07
N THR A 311 -11.01 -5.51 4.15
CA THR A 311 -12.04 -6.34 3.49
C THR A 311 -12.51 -5.76 2.16
N HIS A 312 -12.48 -4.43 2.02
CA HIS A 312 -13.00 -3.73 0.85
C HIS A 312 -12.05 -2.61 0.42
N THR A 313 -11.95 -2.42 -0.89
CA THR A 313 -11.21 -1.32 -1.52
C THR A 313 -12.17 -0.56 -2.43
N PRO A 314 -12.32 0.76 -2.29
CA PRO A 314 -13.09 1.55 -3.23
C PRO A 314 -12.40 1.57 -4.59
N TYR A 315 -13.16 1.42 -5.66
CA TYR A 315 -12.69 1.40 -7.04
C TYR A 315 -13.71 2.12 -7.92
N ASN A 316 -13.26 2.97 -8.85
CA ASN A 316 -14.19 3.50 -9.84
C ASN A 316 -14.35 2.46 -10.94
N LEU A 317 -15.53 1.88 -10.97
CA LEU A 317 -15.90 0.79 -11.85
C LEU A 317 -16.61 1.36 -13.07
N THR A 318 -16.07 1.07 -14.25
CA THR A 318 -16.72 1.36 -15.53
C THR A 318 -17.75 0.27 -15.82
N LYS A 319 -18.99 0.67 -16.04
CA LYS A 319 -20.08 -0.21 -16.48
C LYS A 319 -20.58 0.20 -17.84
N ALA A 320 -21.12 -0.77 -18.57
CA ALA A 320 -21.77 -0.54 -19.84
C ALA A 320 -23.08 -1.33 -19.95
N SER A 321 -24.06 -0.72 -20.61
CA SER A 321 -25.30 -1.33 -21.07
C SER A 321 -25.48 -1.04 -22.56
N GLY A 322 -26.13 -1.92 -23.31
CA GLY A 322 -26.36 -1.70 -24.73
C GLY A 322 -26.63 -3.00 -25.47
N THR A 323 -26.40 -2.95 -26.78
CA THR A 323 -26.62 -4.07 -27.69
C THR A 323 -25.35 -4.37 -28.48
N LEU A 324 -24.93 -5.62 -28.45
CA LEU A 324 -23.81 -6.15 -29.23
C LEU A 324 -24.36 -6.91 -30.44
N GLU A 325 -23.99 -6.45 -31.63
CA GLU A 325 -24.31 -7.11 -32.88
C GLU A 325 -23.12 -7.93 -33.37
N ILE A 326 -23.28 -9.25 -33.45
CA ILE A 326 -22.27 -10.17 -33.99
C ILE A 326 -22.72 -10.64 -35.37
N THR A 327 -21.85 -10.50 -36.36
CA THR A 327 -22.07 -10.92 -37.73
C THR A 327 -21.10 -12.06 -38.07
N LEU A 328 -21.65 -13.20 -38.49
CA LEU A 328 -20.91 -14.35 -38.99
C LEU A 328 -21.12 -14.47 -40.50
N ASP A 329 -20.02 -14.44 -41.24
CA ASP A 329 -19.96 -14.68 -42.69
C ASP A 329 -19.97 -16.18 -42.97
N ILE A 330 -21.17 -16.75 -43.00
CA ILE A 330 -21.45 -18.17 -43.21
C ILE A 330 -22.69 -18.32 -44.10
N ASP A 331 -22.75 -19.42 -44.84
CA ASP A 331 -23.89 -19.74 -45.70
C ASP A 331 -25.17 -20.09 -44.89
N LEU A 332 -26.30 -20.16 -45.58
CA LEU A 332 -27.60 -20.42 -44.95
C LEU A 332 -27.66 -21.80 -44.28
N PRO A 333 -27.18 -22.91 -44.89
CA PRO A 333 -27.12 -24.21 -44.21
C PRO A 333 -26.34 -24.18 -42.90
N LYS A 334 -25.14 -23.56 -42.89
CA LYS A 334 -24.32 -23.46 -41.69
C LYS A 334 -24.95 -22.54 -40.63
N ALA A 335 -25.64 -21.48 -41.06
CA ALA A 335 -26.40 -20.63 -40.15
C ALA A 335 -27.56 -21.38 -39.48
N MET A 336 -28.26 -22.24 -40.20
CA MET A 336 -29.32 -23.09 -39.65
C MET A 336 -28.76 -24.12 -38.67
N GLU A 337 -27.63 -24.77 -39.01
CA GLU A 337 -26.92 -25.68 -38.10
C GLU A 337 -26.55 -24.98 -36.79
N LEU A 338 -25.92 -23.79 -36.88
CA LEU A 338 -25.52 -23.03 -35.70
C LEU A 338 -26.74 -22.61 -34.85
N LYS A 339 -27.84 -22.16 -35.48
CA LYS A 339 -29.07 -21.84 -34.75
C LYS A 339 -29.60 -23.07 -34.01
N GLN A 340 -29.66 -24.22 -34.67
CA GLN A 340 -30.10 -25.47 -34.04
C GLN A 340 -29.19 -25.88 -32.88
N MET A 341 -27.87 -25.69 -33.00
CA MET A 341 -26.92 -25.95 -31.90
C MET A 341 -27.19 -25.04 -30.70
N ILE A 342 -27.47 -23.76 -30.93
CA ILE A 342 -27.81 -22.79 -29.87
C ILE A 342 -29.14 -23.19 -29.19
N ASP A 343 -30.16 -23.49 -29.98
CA ASP A 343 -31.48 -23.90 -29.48
C ASP A 343 -31.36 -25.20 -28.65
N ASN A 344 -30.57 -26.17 -29.12
CA ASN A 344 -30.32 -27.43 -28.42
C ASN A 344 -29.53 -27.22 -27.12
N ALA A 345 -28.59 -26.27 -27.10
CA ALA A 345 -27.81 -25.95 -25.90
C ALA A 345 -28.64 -25.22 -24.82
N GLY A 346 -29.72 -24.54 -25.22
CA GLY A 346 -30.69 -23.95 -24.29
C GLY A 346 -30.14 -22.87 -23.38
N VAL A 347 -29.14 -22.10 -23.85
CA VAL A 347 -28.48 -21.06 -23.04
C VAL A 347 -29.31 -19.78 -23.08
N SER A 348 -29.95 -19.43 -21.96
CA SER A 348 -30.89 -18.31 -21.88
C SER A 348 -30.27 -16.99 -21.45
N SER A 349 -29.43 -16.98 -20.41
CA SER A 349 -28.76 -15.77 -19.91
C SER A 349 -27.32 -16.04 -19.48
N PHE A 350 -26.47 -15.03 -19.65
CA PHE A 350 -25.04 -15.10 -19.35
C PHE A 350 -24.47 -13.72 -19.02
N TYR A 351 -23.19 -13.67 -18.66
CA TYR A 351 -22.46 -12.42 -18.48
C TYR A 351 -21.70 -12.04 -19.75
N LEU A 352 -21.79 -10.77 -20.15
CA LEU A 352 -20.90 -10.20 -21.16
C LEU A 352 -19.64 -9.70 -20.45
N GLY A 353 -18.49 -10.34 -20.68
CA GLY A 353 -17.23 -9.99 -20.01
C GLY A 353 -17.23 -10.38 -18.53
N LYS A 354 -17.54 -9.43 -17.62
CA LYS A 354 -17.55 -9.66 -16.17
C LYS A 354 -18.84 -9.12 -15.54
N LYS A 355 -19.56 -9.98 -14.81
CA LYS A 355 -20.85 -9.65 -14.17
C LYS A 355 -21.82 -8.96 -15.15
N GLY A 356 -22.93 -8.40 -14.66
CA GLY A 356 -24.01 -7.84 -15.48
C GLY A 356 -25.03 -8.90 -15.88
N LEU A 357 -25.87 -8.59 -16.86
CA LEU A 357 -26.81 -9.53 -17.47
C LEU A 357 -26.70 -9.38 -18.98
N ALA A 358 -26.70 -10.49 -19.71
CA ALA A 358 -26.76 -10.50 -21.16
C ALA A 358 -27.62 -11.67 -21.64
N TYR A 359 -28.32 -11.48 -22.75
CA TYR A 359 -29.16 -12.50 -23.38
C TYR A 359 -29.20 -12.27 -24.89
N VAL A 360 -29.51 -13.33 -25.65
CA VAL A 360 -29.72 -13.22 -27.10
C VAL A 360 -31.12 -12.66 -27.33
N SER A 361 -31.22 -11.47 -27.91
CA SER A 361 -32.49 -10.82 -28.20
C SER A 361 -33.05 -11.21 -29.57
N ASP A 362 -32.18 -11.46 -30.55
CA ASP A 362 -32.59 -11.84 -31.90
C ASP A 362 -31.50 -12.65 -32.62
N ILE A 363 -31.92 -13.57 -33.49
CA ILE A 363 -31.03 -14.35 -34.37
C ILE A 363 -31.57 -14.29 -35.80
N ARG A 364 -30.81 -13.66 -36.70
CA ARG A 364 -31.15 -13.51 -38.11
C ARG A 364 -30.25 -14.39 -38.97
N LEU A 365 -30.85 -15.26 -39.78
CA LEU A 365 -30.10 -16.16 -40.65
C LEU A 365 -29.52 -15.45 -41.89
N LYS A 366 -30.12 -14.33 -42.30
CA LYS A 366 -29.64 -13.42 -43.34
C LYS A 366 -29.74 -11.98 -42.89
#